data_AF-A0AAJ2JDD3-F1
#
_entry.id   AF-A0AAJ2JDD3-F1
#
_cell.length_a   1.000
_cell.length_b   1.000
_cell.length_c   1.000
_cell.angle_alpha   90.00
_cell.angle_beta   90.00
_cell.angle_gamma   90.00
#
_symmetry.space_group_name_H-M   'P 1'
#
loop_
_entity.id
_entity.type
_entity.pdbx_description
1 polymer ?
#
loop_
_entity_poly.entity_id
_entity_poly.type
_entity_poly.pdbx_seq_one_letter_code
_entity_poly.pdbx_strand_id
1 'polypeptide(L)'
;MRACWLLLMLLPSLPALAGSSSAQTLEWRQQDARLALRSTEGQVRVEAAAPEARFGVRSGDRILRVDDTAVRRIEHLTEALRHSTAPTAYLLLRRDRRELTVPVNAAAWRLALVAPPPPPPPPPPR
;
A
#
# COMPACT_ATOMS: atom_id res chain seq x y z
N MET A 1 3.16 -62.88 -1.12
CA MET A 1 1.74 -62.56 -1.42
C MET A 1 1.24 -61.59 -0.37
N ARG A 2 0.66 -60.45 -0.83
CA ARG A 2 -0.32 -59.57 -0.15
C ARG A 2 0.19 -58.80 1.09
N ALA A 3 0.63 -57.56 0.92
CA ALA A 3 -0.20 -56.34 0.92
C ALA A 3 -0.91 -56.10 2.27
N CYS A 4 -0.36 -55.19 3.07
CA CYS A 4 -1.13 -54.40 4.01
C CYS A 4 -0.58 -52.96 4.03
N TRP A 5 -1.54 -52.06 3.95
CA TRP A 5 -1.47 -50.65 3.63
C TRP A 5 -1.31 -49.84 4.92
N LEU A 6 -1.04 -48.53 4.77
CA LEU A 6 -0.99 -47.48 5.80
C LEU A 6 0.36 -47.32 6.50
N LEU A 7 1.01 -46.17 6.27
CA LEU A 7 0.96 -45.10 7.28
C LEU A 7 1.39 -43.77 6.66
N LEU A 8 0.54 -42.76 6.90
CA LEU A 8 0.75 -41.35 6.59
C LEU A 8 2.17 -40.91 6.93
N MET A 9 2.93 -40.47 5.94
CA MET A 9 4.12 -39.65 6.16
C MET A 9 3.80 -38.23 5.72
N LEU A 10 3.65 -37.39 6.75
CA LEU A 10 4.13 -36.02 6.84
C LEU A 10 4.06 -35.19 5.55
N LEU A 11 3.32 -34.09 5.58
CA LEU A 11 3.97 -32.79 5.41
C LEU A 11 3.14 -31.72 6.15
N PRO A 12 3.79 -30.82 6.90
CA PRO A 12 3.15 -30.00 7.92
C PRO A 12 2.26 -28.91 7.32
N SER A 13 1.23 -28.59 8.09
CA SER A 13 0.32 -27.47 7.97
C SER A 13 1.06 -26.19 7.54
N LEU A 14 0.86 -25.75 6.29
CA LEU A 14 1.15 -24.36 5.95
C LEU A 14 0.19 -23.48 6.78
N PRO A 15 0.72 -22.47 7.49
CA PRO A 15 -0.02 -21.80 8.52
C PRO A 15 -1.17 -21.03 7.90
N ALA A 16 -2.36 -21.23 8.48
CA ALA A 16 -3.38 -20.20 8.49
C ALA A 16 -2.78 -18.96 9.17
N LEU A 17 -2.15 -18.08 8.41
CA LEU A 17 -1.82 -16.73 8.85
C LEU A 17 -3.09 -15.88 8.74
N ALA A 18 -4.05 -16.20 9.60
CA ALA A 18 -4.92 -15.19 10.20
C ALA A 18 -4.07 -14.43 11.23
N GLY A 19 -3.13 -13.63 10.74
CA GLY A 19 -2.26 -12.77 11.52
C GLY A 19 -2.59 -11.32 11.24
N SER A 20 -3.43 -10.73 12.09
CA SER A 20 -3.58 -9.30 12.37
C SER A 20 -3.34 -8.30 11.23
N SER A 21 -4.44 -7.76 10.71
CA SER A 21 -4.48 -6.50 9.98
C SER A 21 -3.80 -5.37 10.80
N SER A 22 -2.59 -4.95 10.41
CA SER A 22 -2.02 -3.69 10.92
C SER A 22 -0.95 -3.06 10.01
N ALA A 23 -0.23 -3.86 9.21
CA ALA A 23 0.75 -3.34 8.26
C ALA A 23 0.39 -3.68 6.82
N GLN A 24 -0.42 -2.85 6.18
CA GLN A 24 -0.72 -2.99 4.76
C GLN A 24 0.44 -2.42 3.96
N THR A 25 1.11 -3.24 3.14
CA THR A 25 2.20 -2.80 2.28
C THR A 25 1.71 -2.84 0.83
N LEU A 26 1.72 -1.69 0.17
CA LEU A 26 1.46 -1.56 -1.26
C LEU A 26 2.80 -1.40 -1.97
N GLU A 27 3.13 -2.33 -2.86
CA GLU A 27 4.24 -2.15 -3.78
C GLU A 27 3.68 -2.07 -5.21
N TRP A 28 3.90 -0.94 -5.85
CA TRP A 28 3.66 -0.74 -7.27
C TRP A 28 4.98 -0.69 -8.02
N ARG A 29 5.04 -1.38 -9.16
CA ARG A 29 6.20 -1.40 -10.05
C ARG A 29 5.72 -1.40 -11.50
N GLN A 30 6.27 -0.49 -12.31
CA GLN A 30 6.02 -0.44 -13.73
C GLN A 30 7.29 0.00 -14.45
N GLN A 31 7.84 -0.86 -15.30
CA GLN A 31 9.07 -0.61 -16.07
C GLN A 31 10.19 -0.07 -15.14
N ASP A 32 10.55 1.21 -15.26
CA ASP A 32 11.59 1.90 -14.47
C ASP A 32 11.07 2.65 -13.23
N ALA A 33 9.76 2.61 -12.98
CA ALA A 33 9.15 3.29 -11.85
C ALA A 33 8.69 2.28 -10.78
N ARG A 34 8.99 2.59 -9.51
CA ARG A 34 8.57 1.83 -8.33
C ARG A 34 8.07 2.78 -7.26
N LEU A 35 6.96 2.39 -6.62
CA LEU A 35 6.42 3.06 -5.45
C LEU A 35 6.05 1.98 -4.42
N ALA A 36 6.76 1.96 -3.30
CA ALA A 36 6.43 1.11 -2.15
C ALA A 36 5.95 1.99 -1.00
N LEU A 37 4.74 1.71 -0.53
CA LEU A 37 4.08 2.37 0.59
C LEU A 37 3.79 1.32 1.66
N ARG A 38 4.00 1.66 2.92
CA ARG A 38 3.67 0.85 4.09
C ARG A 38 2.77 1.65 5.01
N SER A 39 1.57 1.15 5.25
CA SER A 39 0.69 1.63 6.30
C SER A 39 1.17 1.07 7.64
N THR A 40 1.49 1.92 8.60
CA THR A 40 1.93 1.54 9.96
C THR A 40 1.22 2.47 10.95
N GLU A 41 0.52 1.91 11.94
CA GLU A 41 -0.13 2.65 13.03
C GLU A 41 -0.99 3.84 12.56
N GLY A 42 -1.73 3.67 11.46
CA GLY A 42 -2.60 4.72 10.91
C GLY A 42 -1.82 5.86 10.23
N GLN A 43 -0.60 5.62 9.76
CA GLN A 43 0.17 6.52 8.91
C GLN A 43 0.70 5.76 7.68
N VAL A 44 0.79 6.43 6.54
CA VAL A 44 1.37 5.83 5.33
C VAL A 44 2.82 6.28 5.19
N ARG A 45 3.77 5.37 5.33
CA ARG A 45 5.19 5.60 5.09
C ARG A 45 5.56 5.19 3.67
N VAL A 46 6.39 6.01 3.02
CA VAL A 46 7.04 5.67 1.76
C VAL A 46 8.26 4.80 2.07
N GLU A 47 8.27 3.57 1.60
CA GLU A 47 9.42 2.67 1.72
C GLU A 47 10.37 2.85 0.54
N ALA A 48 9.83 3.05 -0.66
CA ALA A 48 10.59 3.34 -1.87
C ALA A 48 9.78 4.22 -2.82
N ALA A 49 10.43 5.20 -3.44
CA ALA A 49 9.83 6.00 -4.52
C ALA A 49 10.90 6.28 -5.58
N ALA A 50 10.68 5.76 -6.78
CA ALA A 50 11.57 5.90 -7.92
C ALA A 50 10.74 6.05 -9.20
N PRO A 51 10.94 7.10 -10.03
CA PRO A 51 11.77 8.28 -9.78
C PRO A 51 11.14 9.18 -8.72
N GLU A 52 11.93 9.65 -7.75
CA GLU A 52 11.46 10.60 -6.73
C GLU A 52 10.90 11.88 -7.37
N ALA A 53 11.46 12.33 -8.51
CA ALA A 53 10.95 13.48 -9.27
C ALA A 53 9.54 13.27 -9.84
N ARG A 54 9.15 12.01 -10.11
CA ARG A 54 7.83 11.67 -10.64
C ARG A 54 6.76 11.69 -9.55
N PHE A 55 7.13 11.25 -8.35
CA PHE A 55 6.22 11.12 -7.22
C PHE A 55 6.31 12.29 -6.22
N GLY A 56 7.37 13.10 -6.28
CA GLY A 56 7.66 14.20 -5.35
C GLY A 56 7.98 13.75 -3.92
N VAL A 57 8.10 12.45 -3.68
CA VAL A 57 8.37 11.85 -2.36
C VAL A 57 9.61 10.99 -2.41
N ARG A 58 10.19 10.75 -1.23
CA ARG A 58 11.41 9.97 -1.02
C ARG A 58 11.16 8.83 -0.05
N SER A 59 12.01 7.82 -0.14
CA SER A 59 12.07 6.72 0.82
C SER A 59 12.23 7.26 2.26
N GLY A 60 11.41 6.78 3.18
CA GLY A 60 11.40 7.19 4.59
C GLY A 60 10.40 8.30 4.94
N ASP A 61 9.80 8.96 3.95
CA ASP A 61 8.78 9.98 4.16
C ASP A 61 7.52 9.39 4.80
N ARG A 62 6.91 10.13 5.72
CA ARG A 62 5.61 9.74 6.32
C ARG A 62 4.51 10.65 5.79
N ILE A 63 3.63 10.13 4.97
CA ILE A 63 2.47 10.84 4.46
C ILE A 63 1.45 10.95 5.59
N LEU A 64 1.08 12.19 5.91
CA LEU A 64 0.08 12.54 6.92
C LEU A 64 -1.25 12.89 6.26
N ARG A 65 -1.20 13.67 5.18
CA ARG A 65 -2.38 14.14 4.44
C ARG A 65 -2.07 14.27 2.96
N VAL A 66 -3.12 14.15 2.15
CA VAL A 66 -3.08 14.37 0.71
C VAL A 66 -4.19 15.35 0.37
N ASP A 67 -3.78 16.50 -0.14
CA ASP A 67 -4.63 17.65 -0.36
C ASP A 67 -5.35 18.01 0.95
N ASP A 68 -6.69 18.00 0.98
CA ASP A 68 -7.44 18.18 2.23
C ASP A 68 -7.73 16.87 2.99
N THR A 69 -7.46 15.70 2.42
CA THR A 69 -7.82 14.41 3.00
C THR A 69 -6.74 13.86 3.94
N ALA A 70 -7.10 13.56 5.19
CA ALA A 70 -6.21 12.88 6.12
C ALA A 70 -6.03 11.40 5.73
N VAL A 71 -4.78 11.02 5.42
CA VAL A 71 -4.46 9.68 4.95
C VAL A 71 -3.84 8.88 6.07
N ARG A 72 -4.64 7.96 6.60
CA ARG A 72 -4.21 7.01 7.64
C ARG A 72 -3.88 5.62 7.08
N ARG A 73 -4.43 5.31 5.90
CA ARG A 73 -4.30 4.02 5.22
C ARG A 73 -4.15 4.22 3.72
N ILE A 74 -3.56 3.24 3.05
CA ILE A 74 -3.28 3.30 1.61
C ILE A 74 -4.60 3.29 0.79
N GLU A 75 -5.65 2.67 1.31
CA GLU A 75 -6.97 2.67 0.67
C GLU A 75 -7.58 4.06 0.67
N HIS A 76 -7.46 4.80 1.78
CA HIS A 76 -7.98 6.17 1.87
C HIS A 76 -7.23 7.10 0.91
N LEU A 77 -5.91 6.91 0.77
CA LEU A 77 -5.10 7.61 -0.23
C LEU A 77 -5.63 7.33 -1.65
N THR A 78 -5.85 6.05 -1.93
CA THR A 78 -6.28 5.59 -3.26
C THR A 78 -7.66 6.10 -3.59
N GLU A 79 -8.60 6.06 -2.64
CA GLU A 79 -9.96 6.54 -2.80
C GLU A 79 -9.99 8.05 -3.01
N ALA A 80 -9.24 8.82 -2.20
CA ALA A 80 -9.12 10.26 -2.34
C ALA A 80 -8.56 10.66 -3.71
N LEU A 81 -7.53 9.96 -4.19
CA LEU A 81 -6.93 10.22 -5.52
C LEU A 81 -7.78 9.70 -6.68
N ARG A 82 -8.61 8.66 -6.48
CA ARG A 82 -9.60 8.24 -7.48
C ARG A 82 -10.72 9.24 -7.62
N HIS A 83 -11.25 9.75 -6.50
CA HIS A 83 -12.28 10.78 -6.49
C HIS A 83 -11.76 12.16 -6.93
N SER A 84 -10.48 12.44 -6.69
CA SER A 84 -9.86 13.70 -7.13
C SER A 84 -9.44 13.63 -8.60
N THR A 85 -10.00 14.51 -9.41
CA THR A 85 -9.62 14.73 -10.83
C THR A 85 -8.51 15.79 -10.97
N ALA A 86 -7.95 16.27 -9.85
CA ALA A 86 -6.90 17.28 -9.89
C ALA A 86 -5.64 16.73 -10.57
N PRO A 87 -4.94 17.53 -11.41
CA PRO A 87 -3.66 17.13 -12.02
C PRO A 87 -2.49 17.19 -11.02
N THR A 88 -2.60 18.04 -10.00
CA THR A 88 -1.61 18.23 -8.94
C THR A 88 -2.27 17.96 -7.59
N ALA A 89 -1.61 17.18 -6.73
CA ALA A 89 -2.03 16.97 -5.35
C ALA A 89 -0.94 17.49 -4.41
N TYR A 90 -1.33 17.98 -3.24
CA TYR A 90 -0.38 18.43 -2.21
C TYR A 90 -0.21 17.34 -1.16
N LEU A 91 0.96 16.71 -1.09
CA LEU A 91 1.23 15.75 -0.03
C LEU A 91 1.84 16.47 1.16
N LEU A 92 1.15 16.42 2.30
CA LEU A 92 1.75 16.73 3.58
C LEU A 92 2.50 15.47 4.04
N LEU A 93 3.82 15.53 4.01
CA LEU A 93 4.69 14.48 4.49
C LEU A 93 5.52 14.97 5.68
N ARG A 94 6.00 14.04 6.47
CA ARG A 94 6.90 14.30 7.59
C ARG A 94 8.23 13.59 7.34
N ARG A 95 9.28 14.40 7.20
CA ARG A 95 10.68 13.98 7.02
C ARG A 95 11.51 14.54 8.17
N ASP A 96 12.24 13.69 8.88
CA ASP A 96 13.08 14.12 10.01
C ASP A 96 12.32 14.96 11.07
N ARG A 97 11.10 14.55 11.43
CA ARG A 97 10.18 15.31 12.30
C ARG A 97 9.72 16.68 11.78
N ARG A 98 10.14 17.12 10.60
CA ARG A 98 9.61 18.30 9.93
C ARG A 98 8.48 17.93 8.99
N GLU A 99 7.40 18.68 9.03
CA GLU A 99 6.31 18.58 8.08
C GLU A 99 6.64 19.40 6.83
N LEU A 100 6.49 18.79 5.66
CA LEU A 100 6.78 19.35 4.36
C LEU A 100 5.56 19.12 3.48
N THR A 101 5.04 20.19 2.90
CA THR A 101 4.01 20.08 1.88
C THR A 101 4.70 20.09 0.52
N VAL A 102 4.60 18.99 -0.21
CA VAL A 102 5.19 18.85 -1.55
C VAL A 102 4.08 18.74 -2.60
N PRO A 103 4.10 19.56 -3.66
CA PRO A 103 3.22 19.37 -4.79
C PRO A 103 3.70 18.14 -5.58
N VAL A 104 2.79 17.22 -5.87
CA VAL A 104 3.07 16.00 -6.61
C VAL A 104 2.11 15.86 -7.78
N ASN A 105 2.54 15.12 -8.81
CA ASN A 105 1.68 14.83 -9.94
C ASN A 105 0.64 13.77 -9.54
N ALA A 106 -0.61 14.19 -9.36
CA ALA A 106 -1.70 13.32 -8.95
C ALA A 106 -1.99 12.23 -10.00
N ALA A 107 -1.81 12.51 -11.29
CA ALA A 107 -1.99 11.51 -12.34
C ALA A 107 -0.95 10.38 -12.23
N ALA A 108 0.31 10.69 -11.93
CA ALA A 108 1.34 9.68 -11.70
C ALA A 108 1.04 8.81 -10.47
N TRP A 109 0.54 9.44 -9.40
CA TRP A 109 0.08 8.71 -8.21
C TRP A 109 -1.13 7.83 -8.50
N ARG A 110 -2.13 8.33 -9.24
CA ARG A 110 -3.28 7.53 -9.67
C ARG A 110 -2.85 6.29 -10.45
N LEU A 111 -1.92 6.43 -11.39
CA LEU A 111 -1.37 5.29 -12.14
C LEU A 111 -0.66 4.28 -11.21
N ALA A 112 0.05 4.76 -10.18
CA ALA A 112 0.69 3.90 -9.19
C ALA A 112 -0.30 3.20 -8.24
N LEU A 113 -1.45 3.81 -7.99
CA LEU A 113 -2.48 3.26 -7.08
C LEU A 113 -3.55 2.42 -7.80
N VAL A 114 -3.57 2.42 -9.14
CA VAL A 114 -4.41 1.57 -10.01
C VAL A 114 -3.82 0.16 -10.20
N ALA A 115 -2.95 -0.30 -9.30
CA ALA A 115 -2.67 -1.74 -9.14
C ALA A 115 -4.00 -2.52 -8.98
N PRO A 116 -4.10 -3.78 -9.46
CA PRO A 116 -5.38 -4.49 -9.63
C PRO A 116 -6.20 -4.51 -8.33
N PRO A 117 -7.54 -4.41 -8.43
CA PRO A 117 -8.41 -4.28 -7.27
C PRO A 117 -8.17 -5.45 -6.30
N PRO A 118 -8.10 -5.20 -4.97
CA PRO A 118 -8.17 -6.29 -4.00
C PRO A 118 -9.48 -7.05 -4.23
N PRO A 119 -9.50 -8.39 -4.07
CA PRO A 119 -10.76 -9.13 -4.09
C PRO A 119 -11.73 -8.47 -3.09
N PRO A 120 -13.02 -8.31 -3.44
CA PRO A 120 -13.98 -7.68 -2.55
C PRO A 120 -13.94 -8.35 -1.18
N PRO A 121 -14.03 -7.59 -0.07
CA PRO A 121 -14.12 -8.19 1.25
C PRO A 121 -15.29 -9.18 1.27
N PRO A 122 -15.12 -10.39 1.84
CA PRO A 122 -16.23 -11.31 1.97
C PRO A 122 -17.38 -10.60 2.69
N PRO A 123 -18.63 -10.76 2.23
CA PRO A 123 -19.77 -10.14 2.89
C PRO A 123 -19.79 -10.56 4.37
N PRO A 124 -20.17 -9.67 5.30
CA PRO A 124 -20.25 -10.02 6.71
C PRO A 124 -21.17 -11.25 6.85
N PRO A 125 -20.79 -12.26 7.64
CA PRO A 125 -21.66 -13.40 7.89
C PRO A 125 -22.96 -12.88 8.52
N ARG A 126 -24.09 -13.32 7.95
CA ARG A 126 -25.44 -13.02 8.45
C ARG A 126 -25.84 -13.97 9.57
#